data_AF-A0A7X6X892-F1
#
_entry.id   AF-A0A7X6X892-F1
#
_cell.length_a   1.000
_cell.length_b   1.000
_cell.length_c   1.000
_cell.angle_alpha   90.00
_cell.angle_beta   90.00
_cell.angle_gamma   90.00
#
_symmetry.space_group_name_H-M   'P 1'
#
loop_
_entity.id
_entity.type
_entity.pdbx_description
1 polymer ?
#
loop_
_entity_poly.entity_id
_entity_poly.type
_entity_poly.pdbx_seq_one_letter_code
_entity_poly.pdbx_strand_id
1 'polypeptide(L)'
;MGLLMDKIREVLRTLMPVVAIVLILSFTIVDVSSDVLVRFLIGALMLLIGLGIFLYGVDISMGPIGTYMSREVATSKNVIRVLMISFLLGFLITVAEPDLLILGNQIEAASGGTLGSTLIVWIVSFGVGVVISLGVLSLLKGRPLNRFMSVIYAIIFVLALFVSEEFLAISFDASGATTGALTTPFILALSMGLSKMIGGKSSEENSFGLVGVMSTGPILAILLLSIFTGQSNIQGAPGEYVFTEGVLGPIIEMLPHTFAESLFALMPISILFFLFIFFKFKLKKEEMLGIIKGLVLLVIGLALFLTGVNSGFMDMGRIIGMQLAEINHLLLIGVAFVMGLIVVLVEPAVHVLGEQIEEVTSGAIPTKIIKTTLSIGVGIAIALSMVRIVVPEVKLWYFLLPGFLISIYLSYRVKPIFVGIAYDAGGVASGPMTATFVLAFAQGAATSIPTANVLVDGFGIIAMVAMTPVLSIMILGMLFKRQEIIEKKTQVVEELEMGVVVDDEVEHDNVLVFVNRGYSERVVEIARSHGATGATIMNARGTDDDQEVRLALLNLEVQPEKEIVMFIMQTAVSDAVAGSLYYDEILQDEGHIRILITPADIMVETFANPS
;
A
#
# COMPACT_ATOMS: atom_id res chain seq x y z
N MET A 1 -22.65 14.70 3.77
CA MET A 1 -22.15 14.94 5.14
C MET A 1 -21.46 13.70 5.75
N GLY A 2 -21.88 12.46 5.41
CA GLY A 2 -21.24 11.23 5.93
C GLY A 2 -19.76 11.10 5.57
N LEU A 3 -19.41 11.08 4.28
CA LEU A 3 -18.05 10.76 3.80
C LEU A 3 -16.94 11.67 4.38
N LEU A 4 -17.12 13.00 4.40
CA LEU A 4 -16.14 13.92 5.00
C LEU A 4 -15.99 13.69 6.51
N MET A 5 -17.08 13.42 7.22
CA MET A 5 -17.04 13.12 8.65
C MET A 5 -16.35 11.77 8.91
N ASP A 6 -16.56 10.80 8.03
CA ASP A 6 -15.87 9.51 8.08
C ASP A 6 -14.36 9.70 7.86
N LYS A 7 -13.95 10.52 6.89
CA LYS A 7 -12.53 10.89 6.67
C LYS A 7 -11.92 11.67 7.83
N ILE A 8 -12.63 12.64 8.40
CA ILE A 8 -12.17 13.34 9.60
C ILE A 8 -12.03 12.37 10.78
N ARG A 9 -12.97 11.43 10.95
CA ARG A 9 -12.90 10.41 12.00
C ARG A 9 -11.76 9.43 11.78
N GLU A 10 -11.49 9.05 10.54
CA GLU A 10 -10.33 8.26 10.12
C GLU A 10 -9.03 8.97 10.52
N VAL A 11 -8.84 10.21 10.07
CA VAL A 11 -7.67 11.04 10.41
C VAL A 11 -7.55 11.30 11.91
N LEU A 12 -8.66 11.51 12.63
CA LEU A 12 -8.66 11.68 14.08
C LEU A 12 -8.11 10.42 14.78
N ARG A 13 -8.53 9.22 14.37
CA ARG A 13 -8.00 7.96 14.92
C ARG A 13 -6.52 7.77 14.59
N THR A 14 -6.07 8.29 13.46
CA THR A 14 -4.66 8.31 13.04
C THR A 14 -3.80 9.26 13.88
N LEU A 15 -4.25 10.50 14.02
CA LEU A 15 -3.44 11.57 14.57
C LEU A 15 -3.43 11.57 16.10
N MET A 16 -4.56 11.25 16.74
CA MET A 16 -4.71 11.33 18.19
C MET A 16 -3.68 10.49 18.97
N PRO A 17 -3.38 9.23 18.59
CA PRO A 17 -2.35 8.44 19.27
C PRO A 17 -0.97 9.09 19.21
N VAL A 18 -0.59 9.66 18.06
CA VAL A 18 0.70 10.35 17.90
C VAL A 18 0.72 11.61 18.76
N VAL A 19 -0.32 12.43 18.71
CA VAL A 19 -0.46 13.63 19.56
C VAL A 19 -0.40 13.26 21.05
N ALA A 20 -1.07 12.19 21.46
CA ALA A 20 -1.07 11.74 22.85
C ALA A 20 0.33 11.34 23.33
N ILE A 21 1.09 10.57 22.54
CA ILE A 21 2.49 10.23 22.88
C ILE A 21 3.33 11.49 22.99
N VAL A 22 3.22 12.40 22.02
CA VAL A 22 3.97 13.64 21.99
C VAL A 22 3.69 14.48 23.23
N LEU A 23 2.43 14.61 23.65
CA LEU A 23 2.05 15.31 24.88
C LEU A 23 2.57 14.60 26.12
N ILE A 24 2.50 13.27 26.19
CA ILE A 24 3.06 12.50 27.32
C ILE A 24 4.56 12.77 27.44
N LEU A 25 5.31 12.67 26.34
CA LEU A 25 6.75 12.95 26.33
C LEU A 25 7.04 14.38 26.76
N SER A 26 6.28 15.35 26.26
CA SER A 26 6.49 16.79 26.54
C SER A 26 6.13 17.20 27.96
N PHE A 27 5.23 16.49 28.63
CA PHE A 27 4.89 16.79 30.03
C PHE A 27 5.70 15.97 31.04
N THR A 28 6.44 14.95 30.61
CA THR A 28 7.14 14.03 31.53
C THR A 28 8.64 13.98 31.36
N ILE A 29 9.14 14.02 30.12
CA ILE A 29 10.54 13.71 29.79
C ILE A 29 11.23 14.88 29.09
N VAL A 30 10.57 15.50 28.13
CA VAL A 30 11.12 16.51 27.22
C VAL A 30 10.62 17.89 27.66
N ASP A 31 11.54 18.82 27.93
CA ASP A 31 11.21 20.21 28.27
C ASP A 31 10.95 21.02 27.00
N VAL A 32 9.68 21.23 26.67
CA VAL A 32 9.25 21.96 25.47
C VAL A 32 8.72 23.33 25.87
N SER A 33 9.16 24.38 25.17
CA SER A 33 8.64 25.73 25.40
C SER A 33 7.13 25.80 25.14
N SER A 34 6.43 26.62 25.93
CA SER A 34 4.98 26.81 25.80
C SER A 34 4.56 27.21 24.38
N ASP A 35 5.36 28.03 23.71
CA ASP A 35 5.12 28.48 22.34
C ASP A 35 5.13 27.31 21.36
N VAL A 36 6.13 26.43 21.44
CA VAL A 36 6.23 25.24 20.59
C VAL A 36 5.08 24.27 20.87
N LEU A 37 4.73 24.06 22.14
CA LEU A 37 3.64 23.16 22.52
C LEU A 37 2.29 23.64 21.98
N VAL A 38 1.98 24.94 22.12
CA VAL A 38 0.73 25.51 21.59
C VAL A 38 0.74 25.50 20.06
N ARG A 39 1.89 25.81 19.43
CA ARG A 39 2.04 25.75 17.97
C ARG A 39 1.90 24.33 17.43
N PHE A 40 2.41 23.34 18.14
CA PHE A 40 2.19 21.93 17.84
C PHE A 40 0.70 21.56 17.91
N LEU A 41 -0.03 21.99 18.94
CA LEU A 41 -1.48 21.71 19.07
C LEU A 41 -2.31 22.37 17.96
N ILE A 42 -2.01 23.63 17.62
CA ILE A 42 -2.67 24.31 16.50
C ILE A 42 -2.29 23.64 15.18
N GLY A 43 -1.01 23.30 14.99
CA GLY A 43 -0.52 22.57 13.82
C GLY A 43 -1.18 21.20 13.67
N ALA A 44 -1.35 20.44 14.76
CA ALA A 44 -2.05 19.17 14.77
C ALA A 44 -3.54 19.33 14.41
N LEU A 45 -4.21 20.39 14.89
CA LEU A 45 -5.58 20.68 14.50
C LEU A 45 -5.69 21.04 13.01
N MET A 46 -4.76 21.85 12.50
CA MET A 46 -4.68 22.20 11.07
C MET A 46 -4.39 20.97 10.20
N LEU A 47 -3.48 20.09 10.65
CA LEU A 47 -3.17 18.82 10.00
C LEU A 47 -4.42 17.94 9.94
N LEU A 48 -5.15 17.79 11.05
CA LEU A 48 -6.37 16.99 11.11
C LEU A 48 -7.43 17.48 10.12
N ILE A 49 -7.72 18.79 10.13
CA ILE A 49 -8.72 19.39 9.26
C ILE A 49 -8.24 19.34 7.80
N GLY A 50 -6.99 19.72 7.57
CA GLY A 50 -6.36 19.76 6.26
C GLY A 50 -6.31 18.39 5.59
N LEU A 51 -5.78 17.37 6.28
CA LEU A 51 -5.70 16.00 5.77
C LEU A 51 -7.10 15.39 5.55
N GLY A 52 -8.06 15.65 6.45
CA GLY A 52 -9.44 15.20 6.26
C GLY A 52 -10.11 15.79 5.01
N ILE A 53 -9.95 17.10 4.78
CA ILE A 53 -10.45 17.77 3.57
C ILE A 53 -9.70 17.29 2.33
N PHE A 54 -8.38 17.11 2.43
CA PHE A 54 -7.51 16.64 1.36
C PHE A 54 -7.90 15.25 0.88
N LEU A 55 -7.98 14.27 1.79
CA LEU A 55 -8.38 12.89 1.47
C LEU A 55 -9.79 12.84 0.86
N TYR A 56 -10.72 13.64 1.39
CA TYR A 56 -12.04 13.78 0.80
C TYR A 56 -12.01 14.36 -0.63
N GLY A 57 -11.13 15.34 -0.87
CA GLY A 57 -10.88 15.89 -2.22
C GLY A 57 -10.30 14.85 -3.18
N VAL A 58 -9.34 14.03 -2.71
CA VAL A 58 -8.72 12.92 -3.46
C VAL A 58 -9.78 11.90 -3.87
N ASP A 59 -10.65 11.45 -2.97
CA ASP A 59 -11.71 10.47 -3.29
C ASP A 59 -12.67 10.98 -4.38
N ILE A 60 -13.03 12.26 -4.34
CA ILE A 60 -13.99 12.85 -5.28
C ILE A 60 -13.36 13.16 -6.65
N SER A 61 -12.05 13.43 -6.69
CA SER A 61 -11.37 13.86 -7.91
C SER A 61 -10.42 12.79 -8.45
N MET A 62 -9.37 12.45 -7.70
CA MET A 62 -8.27 11.60 -8.17
C MET A 62 -8.70 10.16 -8.43
N GLY A 63 -9.60 9.58 -7.63
CA GLY A 63 -10.14 8.23 -7.88
C GLY A 63 -10.82 8.12 -9.26
N PRO A 64 -11.81 8.97 -9.56
CA PRO A 64 -12.41 9.04 -10.91
C PRO A 64 -11.38 9.34 -12.01
N ILE A 65 -10.47 10.29 -11.80
CA ILE A 65 -9.41 10.62 -12.77
C ILE A 65 -8.59 9.37 -13.10
N GLY A 66 -8.12 8.63 -12.08
CA GLY A 66 -7.34 7.40 -12.26
C GLY A 66 -8.10 6.33 -13.03
N THR A 67 -9.39 6.13 -12.72
CA THR A 67 -10.25 5.18 -13.44
C THR A 67 -10.38 5.54 -14.93
N TYR A 68 -10.68 6.80 -15.25
CA TYR A 68 -10.79 7.26 -16.64
C TYR A 68 -9.45 7.16 -17.40
N MET A 69 -8.36 7.50 -16.73
CA MET A 69 -7.02 7.44 -17.33
C MET A 69 -6.55 6.01 -17.56
N SER A 70 -6.84 5.08 -16.64
CA SER A 70 -6.54 3.66 -16.80
C SER A 70 -7.18 3.08 -18.07
N ARG A 71 -8.45 3.44 -18.34
CA ARG A 71 -9.19 2.99 -19.52
C ARG A 71 -8.55 3.46 -20.82
N GLU A 72 -8.09 4.71 -20.86
CA GLU A 72 -7.39 5.25 -22.03
C GLU A 72 -6.04 4.54 -22.25
N VAL A 73 -5.31 4.22 -21.18
CA VAL A 73 -4.05 3.46 -21.26
C VAL A 73 -4.32 2.04 -21.78
N ALA A 74 -5.27 1.31 -21.21
CA ALA A 74 -5.48 -0.10 -21.57
C ALA A 74 -6.12 -0.29 -22.96
N THR A 75 -6.99 0.63 -23.39
CA THR A 75 -7.65 0.52 -24.72
C THR A 75 -6.78 1.03 -25.87
N SER A 76 -5.62 1.60 -25.58
CA SER A 76 -4.70 2.10 -26.60
C SER A 76 -3.99 0.96 -27.33
N LYS A 77 -4.22 0.86 -28.65
CA LYS A 77 -3.55 -0.13 -29.51
C LYS A 77 -2.08 0.19 -29.80
N ASN A 78 -1.63 1.42 -29.54
CA ASN A 78 -0.27 1.85 -29.82
C ASN A 78 0.56 1.85 -28.52
N VAL A 79 1.57 0.99 -28.46
CA VAL A 79 2.49 0.84 -27.32
C VAL A 79 3.18 2.17 -26.98
N ILE A 80 3.56 2.98 -27.97
CA ILE A 80 4.21 4.28 -27.72
C ILE A 80 3.25 5.22 -26.99
N ARG A 81 1.96 5.19 -27.33
CA ARG A 81 0.94 6.00 -26.66
C ARG A 81 0.70 5.52 -25.23
N VAL A 82 0.64 4.20 -25.01
CA VAL A 82 0.58 3.61 -23.65
C VAL A 82 1.76 4.13 -22.82
N LEU A 83 2.98 4.02 -23.35
CA LEU A 83 4.18 4.45 -22.64
C LEU A 83 4.18 5.95 -22.33
N MET A 84 3.82 6.80 -23.29
CA MET A 84 3.76 8.26 -23.07
C MET A 84 2.70 8.65 -22.05
N ILE A 85 1.49 8.07 -22.11
CA ILE A 85 0.43 8.38 -21.16
C ILE A 85 0.82 7.89 -19.76
N SER A 86 1.28 6.64 -19.62
CA SER A 86 1.74 6.10 -18.34
C SER A 86 2.89 6.90 -17.75
N PHE A 87 3.84 7.36 -18.59
CA PHE A 87 4.91 8.26 -18.18
C PHE A 87 4.36 9.58 -17.64
N LEU A 88 3.49 10.26 -18.40
CA LEU A 88 2.93 11.55 -17.99
C LEU A 88 2.09 11.43 -16.72
N LEU A 89 1.30 10.37 -16.58
CA LEU A 89 0.50 10.14 -15.38
C LEU A 89 1.40 9.94 -14.16
N GLY A 90 2.39 9.05 -14.25
CA GLY A 90 3.35 8.82 -13.18
C GLY A 90 4.17 10.06 -12.82
N PHE A 91 4.62 10.79 -13.83
CA PHE A 91 5.37 12.03 -13.65
C PHE A 91 4.53 13.10 -12.91
N LEU A 92 3.34 13.42 -13.42
CA LEU A 92 2.55 14.54 -12.90
C LEU A 92 1.91 14.24 -11.55
N ILE A 93 1.53 12.98 -11.28
CA ILE A 93 1.00 12.60 -9.96
C ILE A 93 2.10 12.73 -8.90
N THR A 94 3.34 12.37 -9.24
CA THR A 94 4.49 12.47 -8.33
C THR A 94 4.88 13.92 -8.06
N VAL A 95 4.81 14.80 -9.06
CA VAL A 95 5.01 16.25 -8.85
C VAL A 95 3.96 16.83 -7.90
N ALA A 96 2.74 16.28 -7.92
CA ALA A 96 1.65 16.67 -7.05
C ALA A 96 1.71 16.03 -5.65
N GLU A 97 2.70 15.16 -5.37
CA GLU A 97 2.80 14.44 -4.10
C GLU A 97 3.37 15.36 -3.00
N PRO A 98 2.60 15.67 -1.94
CA PRO A 98 3.09 16.53 -0.85
C PRO A 98 4.28 15.95 -0.09
N ASP A 99 4.32 14.63 0.11
CA ASP A 99 5.38 14.00 0.88
C ASP A 99 6.74 14.18 0.19
N LEU A 100 6.76 14.20 -1.15
CA LEU A 100 7.96 14.50 -1.94
C LEU A 100 8.38 15.97 -1.82
N LEU A 101 7.44 16.90 -1.78
CA LEU A 101 7.74 18.32 -1.55
C LEU A 101 8.33 18.55 -0.16
N ILE A 102 7.75 17.92 0.86
CA ILE A 102 8.25 17.94 2.24
C ILE A 102 9.67 17.38 2.30
N LEU A 103 9.91 16.22 1.68
CA LEU A 103 11.23 15.62 1.63
C LEU A 103 12.23 16.53 0.89
N GLY A 104 11.85 17.09 -0.25
CA GLY A 104 12.67 18.02 -1.03
C GLY A 104 13.11 19.23 -0.20
N ASN A 105 12.18 19.83 0.57
CA ASN A 105 12.47 20.95 1.47
C ASN A 105 13.41 20.53 2.62
N GLN A 106 13.24 19.32 3.16
CA GLN A 106 14.15 18.79 4.18
C GLN A 106 15.55 18.51 3.63
N ILE A 107 15.67 17.99 2.41
CA ILE A 107 16.96 17.78 1.73
C ILE A 107 17.65 19.12 1.46
N GLU A 108 16.91 20.12 1.00
CA GLU A 108 17.45 21.46 0.74
C GLU A 108 17.99 22.10 2.02
N ALA A 109 17.20 22.05 3.11
CA ALA A 109 17.62 22.56 4.40
C ALA A 109 18.86 21.83 4.95
N ALA A 110 18.85 20.50 4.91
CA ALA A 110 19.97 19.69 5.42
C ALA A 110 21.25 19.81 4.56
N SER A 111 21.11 20.07 3.25
CA SER A 111 22.23 20.26 2.32
C SER A 111 22.79 21.68 2.28
N GLY A 112 22.24 22.61 3.08
CA GLY A 112 22.62 24.02 3.06
C GLY A 112 22.28 24.71 1.72
N GLY A 113 21.23 24.25 1.03
CA GLY A 113 20.80 24.77 -0.28
C GLY A 113 21.55 24.19 -1.48
N THR A 114 22.46 23.23 -1.29
CA THR A 114 23.22 22.62 -2.40
C THR A 114 22.32 21.79 -3.32
N LEU A 115 21.33 21.11 -2.75
CA LEU A 115 20.30 20.37 -3.47
C LEU A 115 18.96 21.09 -3.34
N GLY A 116 18.54 21.80 -4.39
CA GLY A 116 17.26 22.50 -4.39
C GLY A 116 16.07 21.55 -4.38
N SER A 117 15.06 21.85 -3.56
CA SER A 117 13.83 21.08 -3.41
C SER A 117 13.12 20.85 -4.75
N THR A 118 13.00 21.91 -5.56
CA THR A 118 12.41 21.80 -6.90
C THR A 118 13.18 20.82 -7.79
N LEU A 119 14.52 20.84 -7.78
CA LEU A 119 15.31 19.92 -8.59
C LEU A 119 15.02 18.46 -8.21
N ILE A 120 14.98 18.17 -6.91
CA ILE A 120 14.67 16.84 -6.38
C ILE A 120 13.28 16.39 -6.84
N VAL A 121 12.25 17.22 -6.68
CA VAL A 121 10.87 16.89 -7.06
C VAL A 121 10.77 16.53 -8.54
N TRP A 122 11.41 17.31 -9.42
CA TRP A 122 11.34 17.09 -10.88
C TRP A 122 12.11 15.84 -11.32
N ILE A 123 13.30 15.61 -10.76
CA ILE A 123 14.12 14.44 -11.09
C ILE A 123 13.48 13.15 -10.59
N VAL A 124 13.00 13.15 -9.35
CA VAL A 124 12.30 12.01 -8.76
C VAL A 124 11.04 11.69 -9.56
N SER A 125 10.23 12.70 -9.87
CA SER A 125 9.03 12.53 -10.72
C SER A 125 9.36 11.97 -12.10
N PHE A 126 10.47 12.41 -12.71
CA PHE A 126 10.92 11.86 -13.98
C PHE A 126 11.26 10.38 -13.88
N GLY A 127 12.01 9.98 -12.84
CA GLY A 127 12.32 8.58 -12.57
C GLY A 127 11.07 7.73 -12.39
N VAL A 128 10.12 8.22 -11.60
CA VAL A 128 8.81 7.57 -11.41
C VAL A 128 8.09 7.39 -12.76
N GLY A 129 7.98 8.45 -13.57
CA GLY A 129 7.32 8.37 -14.87
C GLY A 129 7.93 7.30 -15.78
N VAL A 130 9.26 7.22 -15.85
CA VAL A 130 9.96 6.19 -16.65
C VAL A 130 9.61 4.79 -16.15
N VAL A 131 9.71 4.57 -14.84
CA VAL A 131 9.53 3.23 -14.27
C VAL A 131 8.07 2.78 -14.28
N ILE A 132 7.09 3.67 -14.04
CA ILE A 132 5.66 3.36 -14.24
C ILE A 132 5.41 2.96 -15.68
N SER A 133 5.97 3.69 -16.65
CA SER A 133 5.82 3.38 -18.07
C SER A 133 6.30 1.95 -18.39
N LEU A 134 7.46 1.57 -17.86
CA LEU A 134 8.00 0.20 -17.98
C LEU A 134 7.17 -0.84 -17.20
N GLY A 135 6.67 -0.49 -16.02
CA GLY A 135 5.82 -1.34 -15.18
C GLY A 135 4.49 -1.68 -15.85
N VAL A 136 3.80 -0.67 -16.38
CA VAL A 136 2.57 -0.85 -17.18
C VAL A 136 2.85 -1.72 -18.39
N LEU A 137 3.96 -1.51 -19.10
CA LEU A 137 4.34 -2.37 -20.23
C LEU A 137 4.60 -3.83 -19.79
N SER A 138 5.23 -4.03 -18.63
CA SER A 138 5.49 -5.36 -18.07
C SER A 138 4.17 -6.07 -17.73
N LEU A 139 3.25 -5.35 -17.10
CA LEU A 139 1.91 -5.83 -16.72
C LEU A 139 1.07 -6.20 -17.95
N LEU A 140 1.00 -5.33 -18.96
CA LEU A 140 0.27 -5.60 -20.21
C LEU A 140 0.86 -6.77 -21.03
N LYS A 141 2.14 -7.10 -20.84
CA LYS A 141 2.80 -8.25 -21.48
C LYS A 141 2.73 -9.54 -20.64
N GLY A 142 2.07 -9.52 -19.48
CA GLY A 142 1.96 -10.68 -18.58
C GLY A 142 3.32 -11.16 -18.04
N ARG A 143 4.30 -10.26 -17.90
CA ARG A 143 5.61 -10.62 -17.34
C ARG A 143 5.53 -10.67 -15.82
N PRO A 144 6.13 -11.69 -15.18
CA PRO A 144 6.02 -11.85 -13.74
C PRO A 144 6.79 -10.75 -13.00
N LEU A 145 6.13 -10.16 -11.98
CA LEU A 145 6.63 -9.01 -11.23
C LEU A 145 7.96 -9.29 -10.52
N ASN A 146 8.16 -10.49 -9.96
CA ASN A 146 9.40 -10.86 -9.28
C ASN A 146 10.65 -10.70 -10.15
N ARG A 147 10.59 -11.08 -11.44
CA ARG A 147 11.69 -10.90 -12.39
C ARG A 147 11.95 -9.43 -12.69
N PHE A 148 10.88 -8.66 -12.87
CA PHE A 148 10.98 -7.22 -13.11
C PHE A 148 11.67 -6.51 -11.94
N MET A 149 11.22 -6.76 -10.71
CA MET A 149 11.80 -6.18 -9.50
C MET A 149 13.24 -6.66 -9.29
N SER A 150 13.55 -7.94 -9.56
CA SER A 150 14.91 -8.46 -9.44
C SER A 150 15.90 -7.74 -10.35
N VAL A 151 15.51 -7.47 -11.60
CA VAL A 151 16.37 -6.74 -12.55
C VAL A 151 16.57 -5.30 -12.11
N ILE A 152 15.51 -4.60 -11.69
CA ILE A 152 15.64 -3.21 -11.26
C ILE A 152 16.48 -3.09 -9.99
N TYR A 153 16.24 -3.92 -8.97
CA TYR A 153 17.04 -3.89 -7.75
C TYR A 153 18.49 -4.31 -8.01
N ALA A 154 18.76 -5.22 -8.94
CA ALA A 154 20.13 -5.52 -9.35
C ALA A 154 20.83 -4.28 -9.94
N ILE A 155 20.13 -3.50 -10.78
CA ILE A 155 20.65 -2.23 -11.31
C ILE A 155 20.87 -1.23 -10.17
N ILE A 156 19.91 -1.06 -9.27
CA ILE A 156 20.02 -0.18 -8.09
C ILE A 156 21.25 -0.55 -7.26
N PHE A 157 21.46 -1.82 -6.96
CA PHE A 157 22.59 -2.26 -6.15
C PHE A 157 23.93 -2.03 -6.86
N VAL A 158 24.00 -2.24 -8.17
CA VAL A 158 25.21 -1.92 -8.93
C VAL A 158 25.48 -0.42 -8.90
N LEU A 159 24.48 0.43 -9.14
CA LEU A 159 24.63 1.89 -9.13
C LEU A 159 25.01 2.41 -7.75
N ALA A 160 24.43 1.87 -6.69
CA ALA A 160 24.68 2.28 -5.32
C ALA A 160 26.12 2.02 -4.85
N LEU A 161 26.88 1.12 -5.49
CA LEU A 161 28.32 0.96 -5.22
C LEU A 161 29.15 2.18 -5.67
N PHE A 162 28.58 3.04 -6.52
CA PHE A 162 29.27 4.21 -7.10
C PHE A 162 28.79 5.54 -6.51
N VAL A 163 27.98 5.50 -5.46
CA VAL A 163 27.32 6.69 -4.88
C VAL A 163 27.67 6.81 -3.39
N SER A 164 27.70 8.04 -2.87
CA SER A 164 28.01 8.30 -1.45
C SER A 164 26.84 7.95 -0.52
N GLU A 165 27.11 7.85 0.78
CA GLU A 165 26.12 7.40 1.77
C GLU A 165 24.95 8.39 1.92
N GLU A 166 25.18 9.70 1.74
CA GLU A 166 24.14 10.72 1.76
C GLU A 166 23.14 10.51 0.62
N PHE A 167 23.63 10.35 -0.61
CA PHE A 167 22.79 10.15 -1.78
C PHE A 167 22.09 8.79 -1.74
N LEU A 168 22.74 7.77 -1.17
CA LEU A 168 22.11 6.49 -0.89
C LEU A 168 20.90 6.68 0.05
N ALA A 169 21.07 7.34 1.19
CA ALA A 169 20.00 7.61 2.14
C ALA A 169 18.86 8.42 1.51
N ILE A 170 19.19 9.51 0.82
CA ILE A 170 18.21 10.36 0.12
C ILE A 170 17.46 9.59 -0.96
N SER A 171 18.14 8.74 -1.73
CA SER A 171 17.51 7.99 -2.84
C SER A 171 16.42 7.02 -2.37
N PHE A 172 16.68 6.30 -1.27
CA PHE A 172 15.71 5.36 -0.71
C PHE A 172 14.64 6.06 0.14
N ASP A 173 14.93 7.21 0.75
CA ASP A 173 13.90 8.01 1.39
C ASP A 173 12.94 8.62 0.36
N ALA A 174 13.47 9.08 -0.79
CA ALA A 174 12.66 9.57 -1.90
C ALA A 174 11.69 8.51 -2.43
N SER A 175 12.08 7.23 -2.41
CA SER A 175 11.17 6.12 -2.74
C SER A 175 9.89 6.18 -1.89
N GLY A 176 10.02 6.22 -0.57
CA GLY A 176 8.89 6.22 0.34
C GLY A 176 8.10 7.53 0.35
N ALA A 177 8.73 8.65 0.03
CA ALA A 177 8.07 9.94 -0.10
C ALA A 177 7.22 10.10 -1.38
N THR A 178 7.34 9.19 -2.35
CA THR A 178 6.48 9.20 -3.55
C THR A 178 5.19 8.40 -3.40
N THR A 179 5.03 7.65 -2.31
CA THR A 179 3.92 6.72 -2.08
C THR A 179 2.93 7.23 -1.03
N GLY A 180 2.78 8.55 -0.97
CA GLY A 180 1.91 9.21 -0.02
C GLY A 180 0.42 9.13 -0.35
N ALA A 181 -0.34 9.98 0.35
CA ALA A 181 -1.81 9.93 0.42
C ALA A 181 -2.52 10.23 -0.91
N LEU A 182 -1.83 10.78 -1.91
CA LEU A 182 -2.38 11.12 -3.22
C LEU A 182 -1.98 10.10 -4.30
N THR A 183 -0.69 9.78 -4.38
CA THR A 183 -0.16 8.91 -5.43
C THR A 183 -0.57 7.45 -5.25
N THR A 184 -0.55 6.93 -4.02
CA THR A 184 -0.83 5.51 -3.76
C THR A 184 -2.26 5.11 -4.17
N PRO A 185 -3.34 5.79 -3.73
CA PRO A 185 -4.70 5.46 -4.18
C PRO A 185 -4.87 5.58 -5.70
N PHE A 186 -4.22 6.58 -6.32
CA PHE A 186 -4.27 6.79 -7.75
C PHE A 186 -3.60 5.65 -8.54
N ILE A 187 -2.41 5.23 -8.14
CA ILE A 187 -1.67 4.15 -8.81
C ILE A 187 -2.30 2.78 -8.56
N LEU A 188 -2.85 2.54 -7.36
CA LEU A 188 -3.65 1.34 -7.09
C LEU A 188 -4.91 1.31 -7.96
N ALA A 189 -5.63 2.44 -8.10
CA ALA A 189 -6.77 2.55 -9.01
C ALA A 189 -6.37 2.32 -10.47
N LEU A 190 -5.22 2.84 -10.90
CA LEU A 190 -4.65 2.60 -12.23
C LEU A 190 -4.34 1.11 -12.44
N SER A 191 -3.68 0.47 -11.48
CA SER A 191 -3.30 -0.95 -11.50
C SER A 191 -4.53 -1.86 -11.58
N MET A 192 -5.49 -1.67 -10.66
CA MET A 192 -6.76 -2.41 -10.65
C MET A 192 -7.58 -2.18 -11.92
N GLY A 193 -7.64 -0.94 -12.41
CA GLY A 193 -8.32 -0.59 -13.65
C GLY A 193 -7.72 -1.33 -14.85
N LEU A 194 -6.38 -1.35 -14.96
CA LEU A 194 -5.68 -2.13 -15.99
C LEU A 194 -5.92 -3.63 -15.85
N SER A 195 -5.80 -4.17 -14.63
CA SER A 195 -5.97 -5.61 -14.38
C SER A 195 -7.36 -6.10 -14.79
N LYS A 196 -8.43 -5.39 -14.37
CA LYS A 196 -9.82 -5.71 -14.73
C LYS A 196 -10.08 -5.69 -16.23
N MET A 197 -9.38 -4.85 -17.00
CA MET A 197 -9.53 -4.78 -18.46
C MET A 197 -8.72 -5.83 -19.21
N ILE A 198 -7.59 -6.28 -18.66
CA ILE A 198 -6.81 -7.39 -19.23
C ILE A 198 -7.58 -8.71 -19.04
N GLY A 199 -8.15 -8.92 -17.85
CA GLY A 199 -8.91 -10.12 -17.50
C GLY A 199 -8.07 -11.40 -17.46
N GLY A 200 -8.71 -12.52 -17.13
CA GLY A 200 -8.09 -13.86 -17.09
C GLY A 200 -7.62 -14.32 -15.71
N LYS A 201 -7.01 -15.52 -15.66
CA LYS A 201 -6.65 -16.23 -14.41
C LYS A 201 -5.66 -15.49 -13.51
N SER A 202 -4.91 -14.52 -14.04
CA SER A 202 -3.94 -13.71 -13.30
C SER A 202 -4.46 -12.32 -12.92
N SER A 203 -5.79 -12.09 -12.99
CA SER A 203 -6.38 -10.78 -12.67
C SER A 203 -6.14 -10.36 -11.20
N GLU A 204 -6.17 -11.30 -10.26
CA GLU A 204 -5.86 -11.02 -8.85
C GLU A 204 -4.38 -10.66 -8.68
N GLU A 205 -3.49 -11.45 -9.29
CA GLU A 205 -2.04 -11.24 -9.23
C GLU A 205 -1.62 -9.89 -9.83
N ASN A 206 -2.25 -9.49 -10.94
CA ASN A 206 -1.97 -8.25 -11.64
C ASN A 206 -2.61 -7.02 -10.98
N SER A 207 -3.43 -7.18 -9.93
CA SER A 207 -4.04 -6.04 -9.24
C SER A 207 -3.01 -5.25 -8.41
N PHE A 208 -1.93 -5.90 -7.98
CA PHE A 208 -0.89 -5.33 -7.13
C PHE A 208 0.48 -5.27 -7.82
N GLY A 209 1.38 -4.45 -7.26
CA GLY A 209 2.79 -4.37 -7.60
C GLY A 209 3.19 -3.09 -8.32
N LEU A 210 2.24 -2.35 -8.91
CA LEU A 210 2.56 -1.13 -9.65
C LEU A 210 3.06 0.00 -8.73
N VAL A 211 2.57 0.07 -7.49
CA VAL A 211 3.07 1.04 -6.48
C VAL A 211 4.50 0.69 -6.12
N GLY A 212 4.78 -0.59 -5.87
CA GLY A 212 6.14 -1.06 -5.60
C GLY A 212 7.11 -0.84 -6.76
N VAL A 213 6.65 -1.02 -8.01
CA VAL A 213 7.42 -0.67 -9.21
C VAL A 213 7.74 0.83 -9.21
N MET A 214 6.74 1.68 -8.98
CA MET A 214 6.91 3.12 -8.92
C MET A 214 8.01 3.56 -7.94
N SER A 215 8.02 2.98 -6.74
CA SER A 215 9.00 3.25 -5.68
C SER A 215 10.46 3.05 -6.08
N THR A 216 10.75 2.26 -7.13
CA THR A 216 12.12 2.11 -7.62
C THR A 216 12.60 3.26 -8.51
N GLY A 217 11.68 4.04 -9.08
CA GLY A 217 11.97 5.21 -9.91
C GLY A 217 12.74 6.32 -9.19
N PRO A 218 12.30 6.78 -8.01
CA PRO A 218 13.02 7.76 -7.19
C PRO A 218 14.46 7.33 -6.87
N ILE A 219 14.63 6.06 -6.51
CA ILE A 219 15.93 5.49 -6.16
C ILE A 219 16.88 5.62 -7.36
N LEU A 220 16.45 5.10 -8.51
CA LEU A 220 17.23 5.18 -9.75
C LEU A 220 17.54 6.64 -10.13
N ALA A 221 16.57 7.54 -10.01
CA ALA A 221 16.74 8.94 -10.40
C ALA A 221 17.79 9.67 -9.56
N ILE A 222 17.76 9.51 -8.24
CA ILE A 222 18.72 10.15 -7.33
C ILE A 222 20.12 9.52 -7.45
N LEU A 223 20.21 8.19 -7.59
CA LEU A 223 21.50 7.53 -7.82
C LEU A 223 22.14 8.00 -9.14
N LEU A 224 21.35 8.09 -10.21
CA LEU A 224 21.81 8.62 -11.49
C LEU A 224 22.17 10.10 -11.41
N LEU A 225 21.40 10.91 -10.67
CA LEU A 225 21.72 12.31 -10.43
C LEU A 225 23.11 12.45 -9.80
N SER A 226 23.40 11.71 -8.73
CA SER A 226 24.71 11.74 -8.06
C SER A 226 25.85 11.36 -9.02
N ILE A 227 25.67 10.29 -9.80
CA ILE A 227 26.67 9.83 -10.76
C ILE A 227 26.91 10.87 -11.86
N PHE A 228 25.85 11.51 -12.38
CA PHE A 228 25.98 12.47 -13.47
C PHE A 228 26.53 13.83 -13.01
N THR A 229 26.18 14.30 -11.81
CA THR A 229 26.71 15.57 -11.29
C THR A 229 28.10 15.41 -10.69
N GLY A 230 28.53 14.17 -10.38
CA GLY A 230 29.77 13.89 -9.68
C GLY A 230 29.79 14.44 -8.25
N GLN A 231 28.64 14.88 -7.72
CA GLN A 231 28.53 15.36 -6.36
C GLN A 231 28.71 14.17 -5.40
N SER A 232 29.75 14.26 -4.59
CA SER A 232 30.05 13.33 -3.51
C SER A 232 30.39 14.16 -2.27
N ASN A 233 29.94 13.71 -1.09
CA ASN A 233 30.13 14.40 0.20
C ASN A 233 29.55 15.82 0.23
N ILE A 234 28.21 15.92 0.28
CA ILE A 234 27.53 17.20 0.53
C ILE A 234 27.86 17.63 1.97
N GLN A 235 28.87 18.49 2.12
CA GLN A 235 29.20 19.13 3.40
C GLN A 235 28.32 20.37 3.60
N GLY A 236 27.01 20.17 3.64
CA GLY A 236 26.13 21.18 4.22
C GLY A 236 26.32 21.12 5.73
N ALA A 237 26.86 22.17 6.34
CA ALA A 237 26.60 22.39 7.76
C ALA A 237 25.13 22.84 7.82
N PRO A 238 24.18 22.01 8.31
CA PRO A 238 22.85 22.53 8.58
C PRO A 238 23.05 23.75 9.50
N GLY A 239 22.48 24.90 9.14
CA GLY A 239 22.51 26.06 10.03
C GLY A 239 22.01 25.65 11.41
N GLU A 240 22.52 26.29 12.47
CA GLU A 240 21.98 26.04 13.82
C GLU A 240 20.46 26.08 13.76
N TYR A 241 19.79 25.08 14.35
CA TYR A 241 18.34 25.04 14.36
C TYR A 241 17.84 26.25 15.15
N VAL A 242 17.31 27.24 14.44
CA VAL A 242 16.77 28.45 15.06
C VAL A 242 15.35 28.15 15.50
N PHE A 243 15.10 28.24 16.80
CA PHE A 243 13.74 28.13 17.34
C PHE A 243 12.88 29.26 16.78
N THR A 244 11.85 28.90 16.02
CA THR A 244 10.85 29.86 15.56
C THR A 244 10.12 30.43 16.79
N GLU A 245 10.15 31.75 16.96
CA GLU A 245 9.45 32.42 18.06
C GLU A 245 7.96 32.66 17.75
N GLY A 246 7.13 32.55 18.78
CA GLY A 246 5.69 32.81 18.69
C GLY A 246 4.87 31.67 18.08
N VAL A 247 3.54 31.87 18.16
CA VAL A 247 2.54 30.83 17.88
C VAL A 247 1.83 31.08 16.54
N LEU A 248 1.11 32.20 16.41
CA LEU A 248 0.26 32.47 15.24
C LEU A 248 1.00 33.14 14.07
N GLY A 249 2.04 33.92 14.35
CA GLY A 249 2.82 34.64 13.33
C GLY A 249 3.37 33.71 12.23
N PRO A 250 4.15 32.67 12.60
CA PRO A 250 4.72 31.73 11.62
C PRO A 250 3.65 31.02 10.77
N ILE A 251 2.50 30.71 11.37
CA ILE A 251 1.39 30.03 10.67
C ILE A 251 0.77 30.96 9.61
N ILE A 252 0.50 32.22 9.98
CA ILE A 252 -0.16 33.19 9.10
C ILE A 252 0.77 33.57 7.94
N GLU A 253 2.07 33.70 8.19
CA GLU A 253 3.06 34.03 7.17
C GLU A 253 3.27 32.88 6.16
N MET A 254 3.26 31.64 6.65
CA MET A 254 3.48 30.46 5.83
C MET A 254 2.26 30.08 4.96
N LEU A 255 1.04 30.32 5.43
CA LEU A 255 -0.18 29.84 4.78
C LEU A 255 -0.36 30.33 3.32
N PRO A 256 -0.13 31.62 2.96
CA PRO A 256 -0.24 32.08 1.57
C PRO A 256 0.79 31.43 0.64
N HIS A 257 2.03 31.25 1.12
CA HIS A 257 3.08 30.59 0.35
C HIS A 257 2.71 29.13 0.08
N THR A 258 2.34 28.39 1.13
CA THR A 258 1.92 26.98 1.03
C THR A 258 0.70 26.80 0.14
N PHE A 259 -0.24 27.74 0.15
CA PHE A 259 -1.40 27.72 -0.74
C PHE A 259 -0.98 27.86 -2.21
N ALA A 260 -0.06 28.78 -2.53
CA ALA A 260 0.46 28.94 -3.88
C ALA A 260 1.23 27.68 -4.33
N GLU A 261 2.09 27.13 -3.47
CA GLU A 261 2.83 25.89 -3.73
C GLU A 261 1.88 24.72 -4.01
N SER A 262 0.85 24.55 -3.19
CA SER A 262 -0.20 23.53 -3.37
C SER A 262 -0.92 23.69 -4.72
N LEU A 263 -1.26 24.93 -5.09
CA LEU A 263 -1.91 25.23 -6.36
C LEU A 263 -1.01 24.87 -7.56
N PHE A 264 0.26 25.25 -7.51
CA PHE A 264 1.21 24.94 -8.58
C PHE A 264 1.57 23.45 -8.66
N ALA A 265 1.60 22.74 -7.55
CA ALA A 265 1.85 21.28 -7.52
C ALA A 265 0.72 20.50 -8.23
N LEU A 266 -0.53 20.92 -8.06
CA LEU A 266 -1.71 20.22 -8.59
C LEU A 266 -2.14 20.67 -9.99
N MET A 267 -1.68 21.85 -10.40
CA MET A 267 -2.02 22.42 -11.70
C MET A 267 -1.63 21.51 -12.89
N PRO A 268 -0.43 20.91 -12.96
CA PRO A 268 -0.02 20.11 -14.11
C PRO A 268 -0.90 18.89 -14.37
N ILE A 269 -1.23 18.11 -13.34
CA ILE A 269 -2.11 16.94 -13.48
C ILE A 269 -3.55 17.36 -13.80
N SER A 270 -4.03 18.45 -13.18
CA SER A 270 -5.36 19.00 -13.45
C SER A 270 -5.49 19.43 -14.92
N ILE A 271 -4.49 20.14 -15.45
CA ILE A 271 -4.44 20.56 -16.86
C ILE A 271 -4.46 19.34 -17.78
N LEU A 272 -3.62 18.33 -17.51
CA LEU A 272 -3.61 17.11 -18.32
C LEU A 272 -5.00 16.46 -18.36
N PHE A 273 -5.63 16.33 -17.20
CA PHE A 273 -6.95 15.73 -17.12
C PHE A 273 -8.01 16.52 -17.90
N PHE A 274 -8.08 17.84 -17.73
CA PHE A 274 -9.03 18.67 -18.47
C PHE A 274 -8.79 18.68 -19.99
N LEU A 275 -7.54 18.54 -20.44
CA LEU A 275 -7.23 18.34 -21.86
C LEU A 275 -7.85 17.02 -22.35
N PHE A 276 -7.68 15.92 -21.62
CA PHE A 276 -8.30 14.64 -21.99
C PHE A 276 -9.83 14.68 -21.94
N ILE A 277 -10.43 15.42 -21.02
CA ILE A 277 -11.89 15.64 -21.02
C ILE A 277 -12.31 16.35 -22.29
N PHE A 278 -11.68 17.48 -22.61
CA PHE A 278 -12.08 18.30 -23.74
C PHE A 278 -11.95 17.56 -25.08
N PHE A 279 -10.89 16.77 -25.24
CA PHE A 279 -10.60 16.07 -26.51
C PHE A 279 -11.14 14.64 -26.60
N LYS A 280 -11.33 13.93 -25.49
CA LYS A 280 -11.65 12.49 -25.49
C LYS A 280 -12.79 12.07 -24.58
N PHE A 281 -12.82 12.50 -23.32
CA PHE A 281 -13.78 11.97 -22.36
C PHE A 281 -15.10 12.74 -22.39
N LYS A 282 -16.19 12.02 -22.66
CA LYS A 282 -17.55 12.57 -22.56
C LYS A 282 -18.09 12.35 -21.14
N LEU A 283 -17.77 13.25 -20.21
CA LEU A 283 -18.33 13.20 -18.86
C LEU A 283 -19.68 13.90 -18.78
N LYS A 284 -20.54 13.39 -17.89
CA LYS A 284 -21.75 14.09 -17.47
C LYS A 284 -21.36 15.34 -16.68
N LYS A 285 -22.17 16.41 -16.79
CA LYS A 285 -21.91 17.68 -16.07
C LYS A 285 -21.77 17.50 -14.56
N GLU A 286 -22.54 16.58 -13.97
CA GLU A 286 -22.51 16.28 -12.54
C GLU A 286 -21.16 15.70 -12.10
N GLU A 287 -20.62 14.74 -12.86
CA GLU A 287 -19.30 14.15 -12.59
C GLU A 287 -18.19 15.19 -12.75
N MET A 288 -18.25 16.02 -13.79
CA MET A 288 -17.28 17.10 -14.01
C MET A 288 -17.28 18.12 -12.86
N LEU A 289 -18.47 18.55 -12.40
CA LEU A 289 -18.61 19.44 -11.25
C LEU A 289 -18.14 18.78 -9.95
N GLY A 290 -18.35 17.46 -9.81
CA GLY A 290 -17.79 16.66 -8.72
C GLY A 290 -16.27 16.78 -8.69
N ILE A 291 -15.60 16.47 -9.81
CA ILE A 291 -14.14 16.52 -9.90
C ILE A 291 -13.60 17.93 -9.64
N ILE A 292 -14.20 18.98 -10.21
CA ILE A 292 -13.78 20.37 -9.95
C ILE A 292 -13.89 20.71 -8.46
N LYS A 293 -15.00 20.36 -7.81
CA LYS A 293 -15.16 20.55 -6.36
C LYS A 293 -14.10 19.77 -5.57
N GLY A 294 -13.83 18.53 -5.97
CA GLY A 294 -12.79 17.69 -5.38
C GLY A 294 -11.41 18.34 -5.49
N LEU A 295 -11.03 18.85 -6.66
CA LEU A 295 -9.75 19.55 -6.89
C LEU A 295 -9.61 20.81 -6.03
N VAL A 296 -10.68 21.62 -5.89
CA VAL A 296 -10.66 22.81 -5.02
C VAL A 296 -10.47 22.41 -3.56
N LEU A 297 -11.19 21.39 -3.09
CA LEU A 297 -11.04 20.87 -1.73
C LEU A 297 -9.63 20.30 -1.51
N LEU A 298 -9.07 19.63 -2.52
CA LEU A 298 -7.73 19.06 -2.47
C LEU A 298 -6.67 20.17 -2.27
N VAL A 299 -6.73 21.27 -3.03
CA VAL A 299 -5.82 22.42 -2.85
C VAL A 299 -5.95 23.03 -1.45
N ILE A 300 -7.18 23.26 -0.98
CA ILE A 300 -7.43 23.85 0.35
C ILE A 300 -6.93 22.92 1.47
N GLY A 301 -7.25 21.64 1.38
CA GLY A 301 -6.82 20.63 2.33
C GLY A 301 -5.31 20.49 2.38
N LEU A 302 -4.65 20.45 1.21
CA LEU A 302 -3.20 20.38 1.08
C LEU A 302 -2.50 21.59 1.71
N ALA A 303 -3.01 22.80 1.45
CA ALA A 303 -2.46 24.02 2.02
C ALA A 303 -2.53 24.03 3.56
N LEU A 304 -3.67 23.62 4.14
CA LEU A 304 -3.84 23.52 5.58
C LEU A 304 -2.96 22.42 6.20
N PHE A 305 -2.90 21.26 5.53
CA PHE A 305 -2.06 20.12 5.92
C PHE A 305 -0.59 20.52 5.98
N LEU A 306 -0.03 21.02 4.87
CA LEU A 306 1.37 21.42 4.76
C LEU A 306 1.71 22.55 5.73
N THR A 307 0.80 23.50 5.93
CA THR A 307 1.01 24.58 6.91
C THR A 307 1.12 24.01 8.33
N GLY A 308 0.17 23.16 8.75
CA GLY A 308 0.20 22.56 10.10
C GLY A 308 1.41 21.66 10.35
N VAL A 309 1.84 20.94 9.31
CA VAL A 309 3.05 20.10 9.33
C VAL A 309 4.31 20.95 9.50
N ASN A 310 4.51 21.94 8.62
CA ASN A 310 5.72 22.76 8.58
C ASN A 310 5.83 23.69 9.78
N SER A 311 4.71 24.23 10.27
CA SER A 311 4.73 25.23 11.34
C SER A 311 4.81 24.64 12.73
N GLY A 312 4.51 23.36 12.95
CA GLY A 312 4.43 22.81 14.31
C GLY A 312 4.76 21.34 14.45
N PHE A 313 4.29 20.50 13.52
CA PHE A 313 4.44 19.05 13.65
C PHE A 313 5.89 18.59 13.52
N MET A 314 6.62 19.08 12.50
CA MET A 314 8.02 18.73 12.29
C MET A 314 8.97 19.32 13.34
N ASP A 315 8.74 20.58 13.76
CA ASP A 315 9.50 21.22 14.83
C ASP A 315 9.46 20.39 16.11
N MET A 316 8.26 19.92 16.48
CA MET A 316 8.07 19.10 17.67
C MET A 316 8.79 17.75 17.57
N GLY A 317 8.74 17.11 16.40
CA GLY A 317 9.49 15.89 16.13
C GLY A 317 10.99 16.10 16.35
N ARG A 318 11.55 17.18 15.77
CA ARG A 318 12.97 17.53 15.89
C ARG A 318 13.38 17.77 17.34
N ILE A 319 12.60 18.54 18.10
CA ILE A 319 12.88 18.87 19.50
C ILE A 319 12.86 17.62 20.39
N ILE A 320 11.85 16.76 20.23
CA ILE A 320 11.77 15.51 20.99
C ILE A 320 12.96 14.60 20.65
N GLY A 321 13.33 14.51 19.37
CA GLY A 321 14.49 13.74 18.92
C GLY A 321 15.80 14.22 19.55
N MET A 322 16.03 15.54 19.54
CA MET A 322 17.22 16.16 20.14
C MET A 322 17.32 15.85 21.64
N GLN A 323 16.26 16.14 22.40
CA GLN A 323 16.32 15.97 23.86
C GLN A 323 16.38 14.52 24.31
N LEU A 324 15.66 13.61 23.64
CA LEU A 324 15.76 12.19 23.99
C LEU A 324 17.16 11.62 23.71
N ALA A 325 17.81 12.09 22.65
CA ALA A 325 19.20 11.73 22.36
C ALA A 325 20.17 12.23 23.45
N GLU A 326 19.94 13.43 24.00
CA GLU A 326 20.75 13.97 25.10
C GLU A 326 20.51 13.25 26.44
N ILE A 327 19.26 12.83 26.72
CA ILE A 327 18.89 12.20 27.98
C ILE A 327 19.39 10.76 28.05
N ASN A 328 18.97 9.91 27.12
CA ASN A 328 19.29 8.48 27.16
C ASN A 328 19.02 7.79 25.81
N HIS A 329 20.06 7.19 25.23
CA HIS A 329 19.97 6.48 23.94
C HIS A 329 19.00 5.29 23.95
N LEU A 330 18.88 4.55 25.05
CA LEU A 330 17.94 3.42 25.16
C LEU A 330 16.49 3.92 25.19
N LEU A 331 16.25 5.07 25.84
CA LEU A 331 14.94 5.71 25.84
C LEU A 331 14.58 6.22 24.44
N LEU A 332 15.53 6.84 23.72
CA LEU A 332 15.35 7.22 22.33
C LEU A 332 14.92 6.02 21.47
N ILE A 333 15.64 4.90 21.54
CA ILE A 333 15.33 3.68 20.78
C ILE A 333 13.95 3.11 21.17
N GLY A 334 13.64 3.06 22.47
CA GLY A 334 12.35 2.55 22.97
C GLY A 334 11.16 3.41 22.55
N VAL A 335 11.30 4.73 22.62
CA VAL A 335 10.27 5.68 22.14
C VAL A 335 10.09 5.55 20.64
N ALA A 336 11.19 5.44 19.88
CA ALA A 336 11.15 5.26 18.43
C ALA A 336 10.44 3.95 18.03
N PHE A 337 10.68 2.85 18.76
CA PHE A 337 9.96 1.60 18.57
C PHE A 337 8.44 1.76 18.74
N VAL A 338 8.01 2.35 19.86
CA VAL A 338 6.58 2.56 20.17
C VAL A 338 5.94 3.50 19.16
N MET A 339 6.64 4.57 18.78
CA MET A 339 6.18 5.51 17.76
C MET A 339 6.01 4.81 16.41
N GLY A 340 6.97 3.99 15.98
CA GLY A 340 6.87 3.24 14.73
C GLY A 340 5.72 2.24 14.70
N LEU A 341 5.47 1.53 15.82
CA LEU A 341 4.29 0.67 15.96
C LEU A 341 2.99 1.46 15.71
N ILE A 342 2.88 2.63 16.34
CA ILE A 342 1.66 3.43 16.34
C ILE A 342 1.44 4.09 15.00
N VAL A 343 2.47 4.73 14.42
CA VAL A 343 2.38 5.43 13.12
C VAL A 343 1.83 4.49 12.04
N VAL A 344 2.36 3.27 11.93
CA VAL A 344 1.90 2.31 10.91
C VAL A 344 0.55 1.70 11.25
N LEU A 345 0.26 1.42 12.52
CA LEU A 345 -1.01 0.84 12.93
C LEU A 345 -2.19 1.72 12.51
N VAL A 346 -1.95 3.03 12.52
CA VAL A 346 -2.99 4.03 12.31
C VAL A 346 -2.87 4.75 10.96
N GLU A 347 -1.90 4.38 10.12
CA GLU A 347 -1.70 4.93 8.77
C GLU A 347 -2.90 4.62 7.85
N PRO A 348 -3.59 5.63 7.30
CA PRO A 348 -4.73 5.44 6.40
C PRO A 348 -4.40 4.60 5.18
N ALA A 349 -3.24 4.83 4.55
CA ALA A 349 -2.85 4.11 3.34
C ALA A 349 -2.69 2.60 3.61
N VAL A 350 -2.14 2.22 4.77
CA VAL A 350 -2.02 0.82 5.20
C VAL A 350 -3.38 0.18 5.43
N HIS A 351 -4.36 0.96 5.91
CA HIS A 351 -5.72 0.47 6.07
C HIS A 351 -6.38 0.19 4.72
N VAL A 352 -6.28 1.11 3.77
CA VAL A 352 -6.83 0.94 2.42
C VAL A 352 -6.19 -0.25 1.71
N LEU A 353 -4.86 -0.41 1.83
CA LEU A 353 -4.18 -1.58 1.29
C LEU A 353 -4.68 -2.87 1.93
N GLY A 354 -4.86 -2.89 3.26
CA GLY A 354 -5.41 -4.03 3.97
C GLY A 354 -6.80 -4.44 3.46
N GLU A 355 -7.70 -3.47 3.27
CA GLU A 355 -9.03 -3.70 2.72
C GLU A 355 -8.99 -4.22 1.29
N GLN A 356 -8.12 -3.66 0.43
CA GLN A 356 -7.94 -4.14 -0.94
C GLN A 356 -7.37 -5.55 -0.98
N ILE A 357 -6.41 -5.88 -0.12
CA ILE A 357 -5.88 -7.24 -0.03
C ILE A 357 -6.98 -8.18 0.43
N GLU A 358 -7.76 -7.83 1.45
CA GLU A 358 -8.84 -8.65 1.96
C GLU A 358 -9.94 -8.85 0.90
N GLU A 359 -10.29 -7.82 0.13
CA GLU A 359 -11.24 -7.91 -0.98
C GLU A 359 -10.72 -8.78 -2.13
N VAL A 360 -9.49 -8.56 -2.60
CA VAL A 360 -8.90 -9.31 -3.72
C VAL A 360 -8.58 -10.75 -3.34
N THR A 361 -8.23 -11.02 -2.08
CA THR A 361 -7.97 -12.38 -1.57
C THR A 361 -9.21 -13.07 -1.04
N SER A 362 -10.40 -12.48 -1.22
CA SER A 362 -11.67 -13.01 -0.70
C SER A 362 -11.61 -13.37 0.79
N GLY A 363 -10.94 -12.55 1.60
CA GLY A 363 -10.80 -12.73 3.04
C GLY A 363 -9.65 -13.65 3.49
N ALA A 364 -8.92 -14.30 2.56
CA ALA A 364 -7.86 -15.23 2.93
C ALA A 364 -6.72 -14.57 3.72
N ILE A 365 -6.47 -13.27 3.48
CA ILE A 365 -5.51 -12.48 4.24
C ILE A 365 -6.28 -11.34 4.95
N PRO A 366 -6.65 -11.49 6.22
CA PRO A 366 -7.41 -10.46 6.94
C PRO A 366 -6.56 -9.22 7.22
N THR A 367 -7.19 -8.04 7.16
CA THR A 367 -6.57 -6.73 7.41
C THR A 367 -5.80 -6.67 8.73
N LYS A 368 -6.27 -7.37 9.77
CA LYS A 368 -5.63 -7.40 11.08
C LYS A 368 -4.22 -8.01 11.03
N ILE A 369 -4.02 -9.10 10.28
CA ILE A 369 -2.71 -9.75 10.17
C ILE A 369 -1.73 -8.82 9.45
N ILE A 370 -2.18 -8.17 8.37
CA ILE A 370 -1.38 -7.21 7.60
C ILE A 370 -0.96 -6.06 8.52
N LYS A 371 -1.91 -5.39 9.18
CA LYS A 371 -1.62 -4.27 10.10
C LYS A 371 -0.65 -4.67 11.20
N THR A 372 -0.88 -5.76 11.91
CA THR A 372 0.00 -6.20 13.00
C THR A 372 1.41 -6.55 12.50
N THR A 373 1.51 -7.27 11.38
CA THR A 373 2.80 -7.67 10.79
C THR A 373 3.60 -6.45 10.34
N LEU A 374 2.95 -5.49 9.68
CA LEU A 374 3.57 -4.25 9.23
C LEU A 374 3.99 -3.37 10.41
N SER A 375 3.12 -3.17 11.40
CA SER A 375 3.43 -2.35 12.58
C SER A 375 4.64 -2.88 13.33
N ILE A 376 4.71 -4.19 13.61
CA ILE A 376 5.86 -4.80 14.31
C ILE A 376 7.14 -4.61 13.50
N GLY A 377 7.11 -4.91 12.21
CA GLY A 377 8.26 -4.74 11.33
C GLY A 377 8.76 -3.30 11.32
N VAL A 378 7.88 -2.33 11.10
CA VAL A 378 8.25 -0.91 11.01
C VAL A 378 8.68 -0.35 12.36
N GLY A 379 8.06 -0.76 13.48
CA GLY A 379 8.53 -0.42 14.82
C GLY A 379 9.98 -0.86 15.04
N ILE A 380 10.32 -2.09 14.66
CA ILE A 380 11.72 -2.59 14.69
C ILE A 380 12.62 -1.76 13.75
N ALA A 381 12.15 -1.43 12.55
CA ALA A 381 12.92 -0.67 11.56
C ALA A 381 13.30 0.74 12.06
N ILE A 382 12.35 1.44 12.67
CA ILE A 382 12.56 2.78 13.24
C ILE A 382 13.47 2.70 14.48
N ALA A 383 13.31 1.67 15.32
CA ALA A 383 14.21 1.44 16.45
C ALA A 383 15.65 1.16 15.99
N LEU A 384 15.84 0.32 14.96
CA LEU A 384 17.14 0.06 14.35
C LEU A 384 17.71 1.29 13.65
N SER A 385 16.87 2.18 13.14
CA SER A 385 17.32 3.47 12.61
C SER A 385 17.87 4.37 13.73
N MET A 386 17.31 4.33 14.94
CA MET A 386 17.93 5.03 16.08
C MET A 386 19.24 4.39 16.50
N VAL A 387 19.35 3.06 16.46
CA VAL A 387 20.63 2.36 16.69
C VAL A 387 21.67 2.80 15.67
N ARG A 388 21.29 2.97 14.39
CA ARG A 388 22.17 3.50 13.33
C ARG A 388 22.71 4.89 13.68
N ILE A 389 21.85 5.79 14.15
CA ILE A 389 22.26 7.16 14.53
C ILE A 389 23.19 7.15 15.75
N VAL A 390 22.93 6.27 16.72
CA VAL A 390 23.70 6.18 17.96
C VAL A 390 25.05 5.49 17.77
N VAL A 391 25.15 4.51 16.88
CA VAL A 391 26.33 3.66 16.69
C VAL A 391 26.98 3.96 15.33
N PRO A 392 28.10 4.71 15.28
CA PRO A 392 28.70 5.20 14.04
C PRO A 392 29.11 4.12 13.04
N GLU A 393 29.40 2.91 13.52
CA GLU A 393 29.81 1.79 12.68
C GLU A 393 28.65 1.19 11.88
N VAL A 394 27.41 1.41 12.33
CA VAL A 394 26.21 0.82 11.74
C VAL A 394 25.76 1.70 10.57
N LYS A 395 25.87 1.18 9.35
CA LYS A 395 25.50 1.91 8.12
C LYS A 395 24.14 1.48 7.61
N LEU A 396 23.46 2.38 6.88
CA LEU A 396 22.18 2.10 6.22
C LEU A 396 22.26 0.85 5.31
N TRP A 397 23.37 0.67 4.60
CA TRP A 397 23.57 -0.44 3.67
C TRP A 397 23.53 -1.81 4.34
N TYR A 398 23.88 -1.89 5.63
CA TYR A 398 23.85 -3.15 6.40
C TYR A 398 22.44 -3.69 6.59
N PHE A 399 21.42 -2.86 6.36
CA PHE A 399 20.02 -3.27 6.42
C PHE A 399 19.39 -3.38 5.04
N LEU A 400 19.60 -2.36 4.18
CA LEU A 400 18.97 -2.33 2.86
C LEU A 400 19.41 -3.49 1.98
N LEU A 401 20.73 -3.75 1.88
CA LEU A 401 21.25 -4.82 1.03
C LEU A 401 20.73 -6.20 1.44
N PRO A 402 20.91 -6.68 2.69
CA PRO A 402 20.40 -7.99 3.07
C PRO A 402 18.87 -8.03 3.05
N GLY A 403 18.18 -6.97 3.48
CA GLY A 403 16.72 -6.93 3.52
C GLY A 403 16.08 -7.10 2.14
N PHE A 404 16.57 -6.38 1.14
CA PHE A 404 16.07 -6.52 -0.23
C PHE A 404 16.60 -7.78 -0.93
N LEU A 405 17.83 -8.24 -0.67
CA LEU A 405 18.33 -9.51 -1.22
C LEU A 405 17.49 -10.70 -0.73
N ILE A 406 17.18 -10.75 0.58
CA ILE A 406 16.30 -11.76 1.15
C ILE A 406 14.91 -11.64 0.53
N SER A 407 14.35 -10.42 0.44
CA SER A 407 13.04 -10.21 -0.19
C SER A 407 12.98 -10.68 -1.64
N ILE A 408 14.01 -10.39 -2.44
CA ILE A 408 14.13 -10.87 -3.82
C ILE A 408 14.19 -12.39 -3.85
N TYR A 409 15.01 -13.02 -3.01
CA TYR A 409 15.07 -14.48 -2.92
C TYR A 409 13.71 -15.09 -2.54
N LEU A 410 13.03 -14.53 -1.54
CA LEU A 410 11.70 -14.97 -1.09
C LEU A 410 10.63 -14.77 -2.18
N SER A 411 10.77 -13.76 -3.04
CA SER A 411 9.83 -13.50 -4.15
C SER A 411 9.75 -14.64 -5.18
N TYR A 412 10.76 -15.53 -5.24
CA TYR A 412 10.74 -16.75 -6.05
C TYR A 412 10.18 -17.96 -5.30
N ARG A 413 9.85 -17.81 -4.01
CA ARG A 413 9.40 -18.89 -3.12
C ARG A 413 7.94 -18.73 -2.68
N VAL A 414 7.37 -17.53 -2.75
CA VAL A 414 5.96 -17.24 -2.41
C VAL A 414 5.05 -17.16 -3.64
N LYS A 415 3.72 -17.15 -3.45
CA LYS A 415 2.75 -16.96 -4.55
C LYS A 415 2.88 -15.53 -5.14
N PRO A 416 2.64 -15.32 -6.45
CA PRO A 416 2.82 -14.01 -7.10
C PRO A 416 2.01 -12.87 -6.46
N ILE A 417 0.81 -13.17 -5.94
CA ILE A 417 0.01 -12.18 -5.22
C ILE A 417 0.74 -11.58 -4.00
N PHE A 418 1.45 -12.41 -3.22
CA PHE A 418 2.26 -11.91 -2.09
C PHE A 418 3.44 -11.05 -2.55
N VAL A 419 3.98 -11.30 -3.75
CA VAL A 419 5.04 -10.46 -4.33
C VAL A 419 4.52 -9.06 -4.62
N GLY A 420 3.36 -8.97 -5.29
CA GLY A 420 2.70 -7.70 -5.57
C GLY A 420 2.37 -6.93 -4.30
N ILE A 421 1.72 -7.61 -3.35
CA ILE A 421 1.33 -7.03 -2.07
C ILE A 421 2.56 -6.55 -1.28
N ALA A 422 3.63 -7.34 -1.20
CA ALA A 422 4.81 -6.99 -0.42
C ALA A 422 5.48 -5.71 -0.94
N TYR A 423 5.66 -5.58 -2.25
CA TYR A 423 6.28 -4.39 -2.83
C TYR A 423 5.38 -3.16 -2.74
N ASP A 424 4.07 -3.30 -2.89
CA ASP A 424 3.13 -2.19 -2.67
C ASP A 424 3.11 -1.77 -1.18
N ALA A 425 3.11 -2.74 -0.25
CA ALA A 425 3.15 -2.47 1.19
C ALA A 425 4.40 -1.69 1.62
N GLY A 426 5.53 -1.93 0.96
CA GLY A 426 6.76 -1.15 1.15
C GLY A 426 6.57 0.33 0.88
N GLY A 427 5.89 0.66 -0.22
CA GLY A 427 5.52 2.05 -0.51
C GLY A 427 4.46 2.60 0.43
N VAL A 428 3.43 1.81 0.72
CA VAL A 428 2.24 2.27 1.46
C VAL A 428 2.54 2.58 2.93
N ALA A 429 3.48 1.88 3.57
CA ALA A 429 3.77 2.06 4.99
C ALA A 429 4.53 3.36 5.33
N SER A 430 5.13 4.02 4.33
CA SER A 430 5.90 5.26 4.50
C SER A 430 5.06 6.51 4.25
N GLY A 431 3.88 6.58 4.87
CA GLY A 431 2.94 7.68 4.66
C GLY A 431 3.37 9.03 5.26
N PRO A 432 2.48 10.04 5.21
CA PRO A 432 2.80 11.43 5.53
C PRO A 432 3.36 11.63 6.94
N MET A 433 2.90 10.83 7.91
CA MET A 433 3.37 10.90 9.30
C MET A 433 4.82 10.45 9.46
N THR A 434 5.24 9.48 8.64
CA THR A 434 6.64 9.01 8.62
C THR A 434 7.55 10.04 7.96
N ALA A 435 7.12 10.59 6.81
CA ALA A 435 7.88 11.59 6.06
C ALA A 435 8.03 12.93 6.80
N THR A 436 7.09 13.24 7.70
CA THR A 436 7.09 14.47 8.49
C THR A 436 7.70 14.26 9.86
N PHE A 437 7.00 13.55 10.74
CA PHE A 437 7.34 13.50 12.16
C PHE A 437 8.51 12.54 12.44
N VAL A 438 8.46 11.32 11.90
CA VAL A 438 9.49 10.31 12.16
C VAL A 438 10.84 10.72 11.56
N LEU A 439 10.84 11.27 10.34
CA LEU A 439 12.04 11.82 9.72
C LEU A 439 12.59 13.03 10.51
N ALA A 440 11.73 14.00 10.89
CA ALA A 440 12.18 15.14 11.70
C ALA A 440 12.71 14.71 13.08
N PHE A 441 12.09 13.71 13.69
CA PHE A 441 12.55 13.08 14.93
C PHE A 441 13.94 12.45 14.79
N ALA A 442 14.17 11.69 13.71
CA ALA A 442 15.49 11.12 13.42
C ALA A 442 16.54 12.19 13.15
N GLN A 443 16.21 13.23 12.38
CA GLN A 443 17.10 14.37 12.15
C GLN A 443 17.42 15.12 13.45
N GLY A 444 16.44 15.28 14.35
CA GLY A 444 16.64 15.84 15.68
C GLY A 444 17.64 15.03 16.49
N ALA A 445 17.44 13.71 16.57
CA ALA A 445 18.37 12.81 17.26
C ALA A 445 19.79 12.88 16.66
N ALA A 446 19.91 12.89 15.33
CA ALA A 446 21.18 12.99 14.64
C ALA A 446 21.89 14.35 14.86
N THR A 447 21.14 15.42 15.16
CA THR A 447 21.71 16.74 15.43
C THR A 447 22.40 16.79 16.80
N SER A 448 21.88 16.06 17.80
CA SER A 448 22.41 16.08 19.17
C SER A 448 23.47 15.01 19.45
N ILE A 449 23.64 14.02 18.56
CA ILE A 449 24.66 12.97 18.69
C ILE A 449 25.94 13.43 17.98
N PRO A 450 27.06 13.67 18.70
CA PRO A 450 28.26 14.31 18.11
C PRO A 450 28.91 13.54 16.96
N THR A 451 28.70 12.22 16.90
CA THR A 451 29.25 11.34 15.88
C THR A 451 28.34 11.17 14.66
N ALA A 452 27.11 11.68 14.71
CA ALA A 452 26.12 11.52 13.66
C ALA A 452 26.14 12.70 12.69
N ASN A 453 25.83 12.43 11.42
CA ASN A 453 25.63 13.42 10.39
C ASN A 453 24.16 13.43 9.96
N VAL A 454 23.51 14.59 9.95
CA VAL A 454 22.07 14.69 9.62
C VAL A 454 21.76 14.17 8.21
N LEU A 455 22.61 14.40 7.21
CA LEU A 455 22.41 13.93 5.83
C LEU A 455 22.65 12.42 5.65
N VAL A 456 23.52 11.82 6.45
CA VAL A 456 23.84 10.38 6.39
C VAL A 456 22.94 9.57 7.32
N ASP A 457 22.87 10.00 8.57
CA ASP A 457 22.25 9.26 9.68
C ASP A 457 20.83 9.74 9.98
N GLY A 458 20.50 11.00 9.73
CA GLY A 458 19.14 11.52 9.88
C GLY A 458 18.20 11.03 8.78
N PHE A 459 18.69 10.99 7.53
CA PHE A 459 18.00 10.37 6.38
C PHE A 459 18.24 8.86 6.34
N GLY A 460 17.45 8.14 5.55
CA GLY A 460 17.49 6.68 5.44
C GLY A 460 16.59 5.98 6.44
N ILE A 461 15.81 6.72 7.25
CA ILE A 461 14.80 6.12 8.12
C ILE A 461 13.58 5.70 7.30
N ILE A 462 13.16 6.51 6.32
CA ILE A 462 12.06 6.17 5.42
C ILE A 462 12.44 4.94 4.58
N ALA A 463 13.71 4.84 4.16
CA ALA A 463 14.26 3.66 3.50
C ALA A 463 14.05 2.37 4.30
N MET A 464 14.30 2.42 5.62
CA MET A 464 14.10 1.30 6.53
C MET A 464 12.61 0.96 6.70
N VAL A 465 11.77 1.99 6.82
CA VAL A 465 10.31 1.85 6.88
C VAL A 465 9.74 1.28 5.59
N ALA A 466 10.32 1.58 4.42
CA ALA A 466 9.86 1.07 3.15
C ALA A 466 10.33 -0.36 2.85
N MET A 467 11.57 -0.71 3.22
CA MET A 467 12.11 -2.06 3.00
C MET A 467 11.43 -3.10 3.89
N THR A 468 11.14 -2.76 5.15
CA THR A 468 10.69 -3.74 6.13
C THR A 468 9.33 -4.37 5.83
N PRO A 469 8.29 -3.64 5.39
CA PRO A 469 7.04 -4.22 4.90
C PRO A 469 7.23 -5.24 3.79
N VAL A 470 8.14 -4.97 2.83
CA VAL A 470 8.45 -5.90 1.73
C VAL A 470 8.94 -7.22 2.33
N LEU A 471 9.91 -7.14 3.24
CA LEU A 471 10.45 -8.32 3.91
C LEU A 471 9.40 -9.04 4.76
N SER A 472 8.65 -8.30 5.58
CA SER A 472 7.64 -8.85 6.51
C SER A 472 6.50 -9.56 5.78
N ILE A 473 5.98 -8.99 4.69
CA ILE A 473 4.93 -9.63 3.88
C ILE A 473 5.48 -10.82 3.10
N MET A 474 6.72 -10.77 2.61
CA MET A 474 7.35 -11.93 1.98
C MET A 474 7.52 -13.11 2.96
N ILE A 475 7.90 -12.82 4.21
CA ILE A 475 7.96 -13.81 5.28
C ILE A 475 6.55 -14.36 5.57
N LEU A 476 5.55 -13.49 5.67
CA LEU A 476 4.16 -13.89 5.87
C LEU A 476 3.67 -14.81 4.74
N GLY A 477 3.92 -14.46 3.48
CA GLY A 477 3.55 -15.29 2.33
C GLY A 477 4.23 -16.65 2.32
N MET A 478 5.46 -16.75 2.84
CA MET A 478 6.13 -18.03 3.04
C MET A 478 5.46 -18.87 4.13
N LEU A 479 4.99 -18.25 5.23
CA LEU A 479 4.27 -18.94 6.30
C LEU A 479 2.94 -19.50 5.80
N PHE A 480 2.16 -18.70 5.08
CA PHE A 480 0.89 -19.13 4.46
C PHE A 480 1.09 -20.32 3.50
N LYS A 481 2.11 -20.24 2.62
CA LYS A 481 2.43 -21.34 1.71
C LYS A 481 2.78 -22.64 2.44
N ARG A 482 3.44 -22.55 3.61
CA ARG A 482 3.80 -23.75 4.40
C ARG A 482 2.57 -24.39 5.04
N GLN A 483 1.62 -23.58 5.52
CA GLN A 483 0.38 -24.08 6.10
C GLN A 483 -0.45 -24.83 5.04
N GLU A 484 -0.60 -24.26 3.85
CA GLU A 484 -1.30 -24.90 2.73
C GLU A 484 -0.69 -26.26 2.33
N ILE A 485 0.65 -26.39 2.36
CA ILE A 485 1.33 -27.66 2.08
C ILE A 485 1.10 -28.70 3.19
N ILE A 486 0.97 -28.26 4.45
CA ILE A 486 0.71 -29.15 5.59
C ILE A 486 -0.73 -29.67 5.51
N GLU A 487 -1.71 -28.81 5.24
CA GLU A 487 -3.12 -29.18 5.08
C GLU A 487 -3.31 -30.18 3.93
N LYS A 488 -2.70 -29.94 2.77
CA LYS A 488 -2.74 -30.88 1.62
C LYS A 488 -2.13 -32.26 1.92
N LYS A 489 -1.20 -32.37 2.87
CA LYS A 489 -0.61 -33.67 3.25
C LYS A 489 -1.46 -34.45 4.24
N THR A 490 -2.36 -33.80 4.96
CA THR A 490 -3.26 -34.46 5.92
C THR A 490 -4.48 -35.05 5.21
N GLN A 491 -4.88 -34.48 4.06
CA GLN A 491 -5.91 -35.03 3.17
C GLN A 491 -5.34 -36.11 2.25
N VAL A 492 -4.96 -37.28 2.79
CA VAL A 492 -4.80 -38.49 1.98
C VAL A 492 -6.13 -39.23 2.00
N VAL A 493 -6.75 -39.31 0.82
CA VAL A 493 -8.09 -39.82 0.53
C VAL A 493 -8.21 -41.30 0.93
N GLU A 494 -9.15 -41.59 1.83
CA GLU A 494 -9.77 -42.91 1.99
C GLU A 494 -10.88 -43.00 0.91
N GLU A 495 -10.79 -44.00 0.02
CA GLU A 495 -11.84 -44.26 -0.98
C GLU A 495 -13.18 -44.52 -0.28
N LEU A 496 -14.14 -43.60 -0.41
CA LEU A 496 -15.53 -43.78 0.02
C LEU A 496 -16.34 -44.39 -1.13
N GLU A 497 -16.81 -45.63 -0.95
CA GLU A 497 -17.86 -46.21 -1.78
C GLU A 497 -19.17 -45.42 -1.56
N MET A 498 -19.64 -44.70 -2.58
CA MET A 498 -20.92 -44.00 -2.53
C MET A 498 -22.07 -45.03 -2.63
N GLY A 499 -22.66 -45.38 -1.49
CA GLY A 499 -23.91 -46.14 -1.43
C GLY A 499 -25.11 -45.20 -1.31
N VAL A 500 -25.71 -44.81 -2.44
CA VAL A 500 -27.01 -44.12 -2.45
C VAL A 500 -28.11 -45.15 -2.18
N VAL A 501 -28.94 -44.90 -1.17
CA VAL A 501 -30.17 -45.65 -0.95
C VAL A 501 -31.16 -45.21 -2.03
N VAL A 502 -31.33 -46.04 -3.05
CA VAL A 502 -32.33 -45.84 -4.09
C VAL A 502 -33.71 -46.08 -3.45
N ASP A 503 -34.47 -45.02 -3.27
CA ASP A 503 -35.91 -45.11 -2.98
C ASP A 503 -36.66 -44.89 -4.30
N ASP A 504 -37.42 -45.89 -4.75
CA ASP A 504 -38.04 -45.95 -6.08
C ASP A 504 -39.16 -44.90 -6.29
N GLU A 505 -39.49 -44.09 -5.27
CA GLU A 505 -40.54 -43.06 -5.33
C GLU A 505 -40.02 -41.62 -5.59
N VAL A 506 -38.70 -41.39 -5.63
CA VAL A 506 -38.13 -40.02 -5.76
C VAL A 506 -37.53 -39.78 -7.14
N GLU A 507 -38.16 -38.88 -7.93
CA GLU A 507 -37.71 -38.56 -9.30
C GLU A 507 -36.55 -37.55 -9.38
N HIS A 508 -36.29 -36.77 -8.31
CA HIS A 508 -35.30 -35.69 -8.30
C HIS A 508 -34.40 -35.72 -7.08
N ASP A 509 -33.14 -35.34 -7.27
CA ASP A 509 -32.17 -35.11 -6.21
C ASP A 509 -31.82 -33.63 -6.09
N ASN A 510 -31.63 -33.19 -4.85
CA ASN A 510 -30.93 -31.96 -4.51
C ASN A 510 -29.47 -32.27 -4.20
N VAL A 511 -28.57 -31.83 -5.10
CA VAL A 511 -27.12 -31.98 -4.97
C VAL A 511 -26.54 -30.64 -4.52
N LEU A 512 -26.05 -30.60 -3.28
CA LEU A 512 -25.35 -29.45 -2.69
C LEU A 512 -23.84 -29.68 -2.75
N VAL A 513 -23.15 -28.82 -3.48
CA VAL A 513 -21.70 -28.87 -3.66
C VAL A 513 -21.08 -27.71 -2.91
N PHE A 514 -20.34 -28.00 -1.86
CA PHE A 514 -19.58 -27.04 -1.08
C PHE A 514 -18.16 -26.98 -1.63
N VAL A 515 -17.73 -25.80 -2.07
CA VAL A 515 -16.38 -25.58 -2.57
C VAL A 515 -15.81 -24.28 -2.01
N ASN A 516 -14.50 -24.11 -2.08
CA ASN A 516 -13.86 -22.82 -1.91
C ASN A 516 -14.44 -21.82 -2.92
N ARG A 517 -14.53 -20.57 -2.48
CA ARG A 517 -15.00 -19.47 -3.32
C ARG A 517 -14.13 -19.34 -4.58
N GLY A 518 -14.76 -19.15 -5.74
CA GLY A 518 -14.09 -19.03 -7.04
C GLY A 518 -14.08 -20.32 -7.88
N TYR A 519 -14.51 -21.46 -7.30
CA TYR A 519 -14.61 -22.73 -8.02
C TYR A 519 -16.04 -23.06 -8.48
N SER A 520 -17.04 -22.26 -8.12
CA SER A 520 -18.44 -22.50 -8.51
C SER A 520 -18.65 -22.56 -10.02
N GLU A 521 -17.94 -21.74 -10.82
CA GLU A 521 -18.01 -21.81 -12.28
C GLU A 521 -17.55 -23.17 -12.83
N ARG A 522 -16.44 -23.72 -12.29
CA ARG A 522 -15.93 -25.04 -12.69
C ARG A 522 -16.89 -26.15 -12.29
N VAL A 523 -17.47 -26.07 -11.09
CA VAL A 523 -18.52 -26.99 -10.64
C VAL A 523 -19.71 -26.98 -11.61
N VAL A 524 -20.18 -25.80 -12.02
CA VAL A 524 -21.30 -25.68 -12.97
C VAL A 524 -20.92 -26.18 -14.36
N GLU A 525 -19.69 -25.94 -14.84
CA GLU A 525 -19.21 -26.41 -16.14
C GLU A 525 -19.16 -27.94 -16.20
N ILE A 526 -18.56 -28.57 -15.19
CA ILE A 526 -18.47 -30.03 -15.09
C ILE A 526 -19.86 -30.65 -14.98
N ALA A 527 -20.72 -30.12 -14.09
CA ALA A 527 -22.08 -30.62 -13.91
C ALA A 527 -22.92 -30.51 -15.20
N ARG A 528 -22.81 -29.39 -15.93
CA ARG A 528 -23.50 -29.21 -17.22
C ARG A 528 -23.05 -30.20 -18.29
N SER A 529 -21.75 -30.52 -18.34
CA SER A 529 -21.24 -31.52 -19.28
C SER A 529 -21.78 -32.93 -19.02
N HIS A 530 -22.33 -33.16 -17.82
CA HIS A 530 -22.93 -34.43 -17.39
C HIS A 530 -24.46 -34.37 -17.23
N GLY A 531 -25.12 -33.32 -17.72
CA GLY A 531 -26.59 -33.28 -17.83
C GLY A 531 -27.32 -32.35 -16.86
N ALA A 532 -26.63 -31.63 -15.98
CA ALA A 532 -27.27 -30.61 -15.14
C ALA A 532 -27.75 -29.41 -15.98
N THR A 533 -28.99 -28.98 -15.79
CA THR A 533 -29.62 -27.91 -16.59
C THR A 533 -29.61 -26.55 -15.89
N GLY A 534 -29.67 -26.53 -14.56
CA GLY A 534 -29.71 -25.31 -13.74
C GLY A 534 -28.89 -25.45 -12.46
N ALA A 535 -28.39 -24.33 -11.96
CA ALA A 535 -27.63 -24.26 -10.71
C ALA A 535 -27.93 -22.94 -9.99
N THR A 536 -27.97 -22.98 -8.66
CA THR A 536 -28.03 -21.79 -7.80
C THR A 536 -26.73 -21.70 -7.01
N ILE A 537 -26.05 -20.56 -7.06
CA ILE A 537 -24.80 -20.33 -6.33
C ILE A 537 -25.11 -19.44 -5.13
N MET A 538 -24.69 -19.87 -3.94
CA MET A 538 -24.85 -19.15 -2.68
C MET A 538 -23.49 -18.92 -2.02
N ASN A 539 -23.27 -17.72 -1.49
CA ASN A 539 -22.08 -17.42 -0.68
C ASN A 539 -22.24 -18.02 0.72
N ALA A 540 -21.18 -18.64 1.25
CA ALA A 540 -21.17 -19.31 2.54
C ALA A 540 -19.82 -19.12 3.27
N ARG A 541 -19.77 -19.58 4.53
CA ARG A 541 -18.54 -19.65 5.34
C ARG A 541 -18.45 -21.01 5.98
N GLY A 542 -17.25 -21.59 5.97
CA GLY A 542 -16.99 -22.91 6.55
C GLY A 542 -16.23 -22.79 7.87
N THR A 543 -16.63 -23.58 8.86
CA THR A 543 -15.81 -23.97 10.01
C THR A 543 -15.62 -25.47 9.90
N ASP A 544 -14.42 -25.90 9.52
CA ASP A 544 -14.02 -27.31 9.59
C ASP A 544 -13.16 -27.51 10.83
N ASP A 545 -13.40 -28.61 11.56
CA ASP A 545 -12.57 -29.03 12.69
C ASP A 545 -11.11 -29.31 12.25
N ASP A 546 -10.89 -29.63 10.97
CA ASP A 546 -9.58 -29.87 10.35
C ASP A 546 -9.01 -28.66 9.57
N GLN A 547 -9.76 -27.56 9.44
CA GLN A 547 -9.30 -26.30 8.81
C GLN A 547 -9.25 -25.15 9.82
N GLU A 548 -8.97 -25.46 11.09
CA GLU A 548 -8.55 -24.45 12.05
C GLU A 548 -7.18 -23.88 11.63
N VAL A 549 -7.16 -22.82 10.82
CA VAL A 549 -5.91 -22.08 10.56
C VAL A 549 -5.56 -21.31 11.83
N ARG A 550 -4.98 -22.00 12.82
CA ARG A 550 -4.38 -21.40 14.00
C ARG A 550 -2.99 -20.91 13.62
N LEU A 551 -2.84 -19.60 13.53
CA LEU A 551 -1.51 -18.99 13.49
C LEU A 551 -0.80 -19.30 14.82
N ALA A 552 0.19 -20.20 14.78
CA ALA A 552 0.94 -20.68 15.94
C ALA A 552 1.58 -19.57 16.81
N LEU A 553 1.68 -18.35 16.29
CA LEU A 553 2.22 -17.18 17.02
C LEU A 553 1.14 -16.33 17.73
N LEU A 554 -0.13 -16.41 17.33
CA LEU A 554 -1.16 -15.42 17.71
C LEU A 554 -2.53 -16.00 18.14
N ASN A 555 -2.74 -17.32 18.08
CA ASN A 555 -3.97 -17.97 18.54
C ASN A 555 -5.26 -17.35 17.95
N LEU A 556 -5.20 -16.92 16.69
CA LEU A 556 -6.31 -16.34 15.94
C LEU A 556 -6.87 -17.41 14.98
N GLU A 557 -8.19 -17.57 14.99
CA GLU A 557 -8.94 -18.43 14.08
C GLU A 557 -9.26 -17.70 12.77
N VAL A 558 -8.94 -18.31 11.64
CA VAL A 558 -9.34 -17.82 10.30
C VAL A 558 -10.37 -18.80 9.75
N GLN A 559 -11.55 -18.29 9.39
CA GLN A 559 -12.64 -19.09 8.80
C GLN A 559 -12.64 -18.91 7.28
N PRO A 560 -12.49 -19.98 6.48
CA PRO A 560 -12.51 -19.88 5.02
C PRO A 560 -13.90 -19.54 4.45
N GLU A 561 -13.97 -18.63 3.49
CA GLU A 561 -15.19 -18.38 2.70
C GLU A 561 -15.40 -19.51 1.67
N LYS A 562 -16.64 -19.97 1.57
CA LYS A 562 -17.08 -21.08 0.70
C LYS A 562 -18.17 -20.60 -0.25
N GLU A 563 -18.36 -21.30 -1.35
CA GLU A 563 -19.54 -21.21 -2.20
C GLU A 563 -20.30 -22.54 -2.12
N ILE A 564 -21.63 -22.46 -2.08
CA ILE A 564 -22.51 -23.62 -2.17
C ILE A 564 -23.19 -23.55 -3.53
N VAL A 565 -22.93 -24.54 -4.37
CA VAL A 565 -23.61 -24.73 -5.64
C VAL A 565 -24.70 -25.77 -5.45
N MET A 566 -25.95 -25.33 -5.58
CA MET A 566 -27.13 -26.17 -5.44
C MET A 566 -27.66 -26.54 -6.83
N PHE A 567 -27.85 -27.83 -7.05
CA PHE A 567 -28.50 -28.37 -8.23
C PHE A 567 -29.76 -29.14 -7.83
N ILE A 568 -30.85 -28.95 -8.57
CA ILE A 568 -32.02 -29.82 -8.53
C ILE A 568 -32.07 -30.52 -9.90
N MET A 569 -31.94 -31.84 -9.92
CA MET A 569 -31.85 -32.63 -11.16
C MET A 569 -32.49 -34.01 -11.00
N GLN A 570 -32.69 -34.73 -12.10
CA GLN A 570 -33.20 -36.10 -12.06
C GLN A 570 -32.21 -37.06 -11.38
N THR A 571 -32.73 -38.00 -10.59
CA THR A 571 -31.94 -39.05 -9.90
C THR A 571 -31.07 -39.86 -10.87
N ALA A 572 -31.52 -40.03 -12.12
CA ALA A 572 -30.75 -40.73 -13.15
C ALA A 572 -29.44 -40.03 -13.56
N VAL A 573 -29.27 -38.75 -13.21
CA VAL A 573 -28.15 -37.89 -13.62
C VAL A 573 -27.27 -37.48 -12.43
N SER A 574 -27.81 -37.50 -11.21
CA SER A 574 -27.14 -37.03 -9.99
C SER A 574 -25.85 -37.79 -9.69
N ASP A 575 -25.84 -39.12 -9.83
CA ASP A 575 -24.66 -39.95 -9.60
C ASP A 575 -23.51 -39.62 -10.57
N ALA A 576 -23.83 -39.43 -11.85
CA ALA A 576 -22.83 -39.10 -12.86
C ALA A 576 -22.23 -37.72 -12.60
N VAL A 577 -23.06 -36.74 -12.23
CA VAL A 577 -22.60 -35.40 -11.86
C VAL A 577 -21.75 -35.44 -10.60
N ALA A 578 -22.23 -36.06 -9.52
CA ALA A 578 -21.51 -36.15 -8.25
C ALA A 578 -20.16 -36.85 -8.41
N GLY A 579 -20.12 -37.97 -9.14
CA GLY A 579 -18.88 -38.68 -9.45
C GLY A 579 -17.89 -37.80 -10.24
N SER A 580 -18.35 -37.14 -11.30
CA SER A 580 -17.49 -36.29 -12.11
C SER A 580 -16.90 -35.10 -11.33
N LEU A 581 -17.66 -34.54 -10.39
CA LEU A 581 -17.22 -33.46 -9.53
C LEU A 581 -16.24 -33.96 -8.46
N TYR A 582 -16.52 -35.12 -7.86
CA TYR A 582 -15.68 -35.69 -6.81
C TYR A 582 -14.30 -36.09 -7.35
N TYR A 583 -14.20 -36.58 -8.58
CA TYR A 583 -12.93 -36.99 -9.17
C TYR A 583 -12.18 -35.87 -9.92
N ASP A 584 -12.68 -34.63 -9.92
CA ASP A 584 -11.96 -33.51 -10.54
C ASP A 584 -10.77 -33.08 -9.66
N GLU A 585 -9.55 -33.25 -10.20
CA GLU A 585 -8.30 -32.95 -9.48
C GLU A 585 -8.25 -31.52 -8.94
N ILE A 586 -8.76 -30.53 -9.69
CA ILE A 586 -8.74 -29.12 -9.28
C ILE A 586 -9.74 -28.88 -8.15
N LEU A 587 -10.94 -29.45 -8.22
CA LEU A 587 -11.94 -29.34 -7.15
C LEU A 587 -11.52 -30.06 -5.86
N GLN A 588 -10.76 -31.15 -5.97
CA GLN A 588 -10.15 -31.81 -4.82
C GLN A 588 -9.00 -30.98 -4.22
N ASP A 589 -8.02 -30.59 -5.05
CA ASP A 589 -6.79 -29.96 -4.58
C ASP A 589 -6.94 -28.50 -4.16
N GLU A 590 -7.80 -27.74 -4.83
CA GLU A 590 -7.92 -26.29 -4.63
C GLU A 590 -9.34 -25.90 -4.22
N GLY A 591 -10.35 -26.65 -4.68
CA GLY A 591 -11.76 -26.45 -4.35
C GLY A 591 -12.18 -26.98 -2.99
N HIS A 592 -11.45 -27.94 -2.38
CA HIS A 592 -11.87 -28.67 -1.17
C HIS A 592 -13.35 -29.07 -1.21
N ILE A 593 -13.71 -29.82 -2.26
CA ILE A 593 -15.08 -30.18 -2.55
C ILE A 593 -15.70 -31.08 -1.48
N ARG A 594 -16.93 -30.75 -1.06
CA ARG A 594 -17.84 -31.67 -0.37
C ARG A 594 -19.16 -31.72 -1.11
N ILE A 595 -19.70 -32.91 -1.26
CA ILE A 595 -20.96 -33.15 -1.97
C ILE A 595 -21.95 -33.76 -0.98
N LEU A 596 -23.12 -33.16 -0.87
CA LEU A 596 -24.25 -33.70 -0.14
C LEU A 596 -25.38 -33.94 -1.15
N ILE A 597 -25.87 -35.17 -1.21
CA ILE A 597 -27.02 -35.53 -2.04
C ILE A 597 -28.18 -35.82 -1.10
N THR A 598 -29.31 -35.16 -1.35
CA THR A 598 -30.56 -35.36 -0.60
C THR A 598 -31.71 -35.55 -1.59
N PRO A 599 -32.64 -36.49 -1.33
CA PRO A 599 -33.82 -36.67 -2.17
C PRO A 599 -34.70 -35.41 -2.16
N ALA A 600 -35.32 -35.10 -3.31
CA ALA A 600 -36.25 -34.00 -3.47
C ALA A 600 -37.64 -34.51 -3.91
N ASP A 601 -38.58 -34.57 -2.96
CA ASP A 601 -39.90 -35.19 -3.17
C ASP A 601 -40.78 -34.48 -4.21
N ILE A 602 -40.70 -33.13 -4.29
CA ILE A 602 -41.57 -32.33 -5.16
C ILE A 602 -40.78 -31.17 -5.76
N MET A 603 -40.81 -31.05 -7.09
CA MET A 603 -40.34 -29.87 -7.83
C MET A 603 -41.54 -29.17 -8.49
N VAL A 604 -41.74 -27.89 -8.20
CA VAL A 604 -42.82 -27.08 -8.79
C VAL A 604 -42.21 -26.00 -9.67
N GLU A 605 -42.41 -26.12 -10.99
CA GLU A 605 -42.01 -25.09 -11.95
C GLU A 605 -43.18 -24.13 -12.21
N THR A 606 -42.94 -22.82 -12.07
CA THR A 606 -43.93 -21.76 -12.33
C THR A 606 -43.63 -20.96 -13.59
N PHE A 607 -42.67 -21.38 -14.41
CA PHE A 607 -42.30 -20.68 -15.63
C PHE A 607 -43.14 -21.16 -16.82
N ALA A 608 -43.71 -20.19 -17.54
CA ALA A 608 -44.52 -20.41 -18.72
C ALA A 608 -43.72 -21.15 -19.81
N ASN A 609 -44.33 -22.18 -20.40
CA ASN A 609 -43.91 -22.86 -21.62
C ASN A 609 -43.33 -21.85 -22.64
N PRO A 610 -42.03 -21.91 -23.00
CA PRO A 610 -41.60 -21.41 -24.29
C PRO A 610 -42.07 -22.45 -25.31
N SER A 611 -43.09 -22.08 -26.09
CA SER A 611 -43.54 -22.87 -27.25
C SER A 611 -42.56 -22.75 -28.41
#